data_AF-A0A765TBU2-F1
#
_entry.id   AF-A0A765TBU2-F1
#
_cell.length_a   1.000
_cell.length_b   1.000
_cell.length_c   1.000
_cell.angle_alpha   90.00
_cell.angle_beta   90.00
_cell.angle_gamma   90.00
#
_symmetry.space_group_name_H-M   'P 1'
#
loop_
_entity.id
_entity.type
_entity.pdbx_description
1 polymer ?
#
loop_
_entity_poly.entity_id
_entity_poly.type
_entity_poly.pdbx_seq_one_letter_code
_entity_poly.pdbx_strand_id
1 'polypeptide(L)'
;MSSDLDMPVTTLNFSRVSQLPATAVQSLQDIARREDKVNLSARGRLYSIHYVEMLDGFTVELVKGSFLDKLLRREYRMAEIVIELERQLNGGNTFLEAYFAFSQRELSSADWKKRTDLAAQEKIPCRSFNVNPGDFSCSKGVLTCQ
;
A
#
# COMPACT_ATOMS: atom_id res chain seq x y z
N MET A 1 -30.88 6.11 -16.98
CA MET A 1 -30.52 4.71 -17.27
C MET A 1 -29.03 4.68 -17.51
N SER A 2 -28.26 4.51 -16.43
CA SER A 2 -26.81 4.36 -16.51
C SER A 2 -26.56 2.86 -16.62
N SER A 3 -26.20 2.41 -17.81
CA SER A 3 -25.73 1.05 -18.04
C SER A 3 -24.36 0.92 -17.39
N ASP A 4 -24.36 0.46 -16.13
CA ASP A 4 -23.18 -0.15 -15.53
C ASP A 4 -22.81 -1.32 -16.44
N LEU A 5 -21.75 -1.12 -17.22
CA LEU A 5 -21.12 -2.16 -18.00
C LEU A 5 -20.65 -3.21 -17.00
N ASP A 6 -21.42 -4.30 -16.91
CA ASP A 6 -21.00 -5.56 -16.32
C ASP A 6 -19.76 -6.03 -17.09
N MET A 7 -18.59 -5.56 -16.67
CA MET A 7 -17.33 -6.14 -17.10
C MET A 7 -17.35 -7.61 -16.64
N PRO A 8 -16.95 -8.55 -17.50
CA PRO A 8 -16.96 -9.97 -17.18
C PRO A 8 -15.98 -10.22 -16.03
N VAL A 9 -16.52 -10.29 -14.81
CA VAL A 9 -15.78 -10.66 -13.62
C VAL A 9 -15.37 -12.12 -13.76
N THR A 10 -14.10 -12.35 -14.12
CA THR A 10 -13.53 -13.70 -14.23
C THR A 10 -13.47 -14.34 -12.86
N THR A 11 -14.50 -15.09 -12.51
CA THR A 11 -14.60 -15.76 -11.22
C THR A 11 -13.87 -17.10 -11.29
N LEU A 12 -12.62 -17.14 -10.85
CA LEU A 12 -11.89 -18.40 -10.68
C LEU A 12 -12.32 -19.05 -9.34
N ASN A 13 -12.60 -20.36 -9.35
CA ASN A 13 -13.07 -21.10 -8.18
C ASN A 13 -11.98 -22.04 -7.65
N PHE A 14 -11.50 -21.80 -6.43
CA PHE A 14 -10.48 -22.64 -5.78
C PHE A 14 -11.02 -23.31 -4.51
N SER A 15 -10.82 -24.63 -4.44
CA SER A 15 -11.16 -25.46 -3.29
C SER A 15 -10.20 -25.28 -2.11
N ARG A 16 -8.94 -24.88 -2.38
CA ARG A 16 -7.94 -24.48 -1.39
C ARG A 16 -7.14 -23.27 -1.89
N VAL A 17 -7.10 -22.21 -1.10
CA VAL A 17 -6.32 -21.00 -1.37
C VAL A 17 -4.83 -21.19 -1.03
N SER A 18 -4.50 -22.26 -0.29
CA SER A 18 -3.18 -22.46 0.27
C SER A 18 -2.04 -22.43 -0.76
N GLN A 19 -2.29 -22.81 -2.03
CA GLN A 19 -1.35 -22.63 -3.15
C GLN A 19 -2.11 -22.61 -4.48
N LEU A 20 -2.26 -21.43 -5.09
CA LEU A 20 -2.72 -21.31 -6.47
C LEU A 20 -1.61 -21.82 -7.41
N PRO A 21 -1.96 -22.51 -8.53
CA PRO A 21 -0.99 -22.84 -9.56
C PRO A 21 -0.32 -21.58 -10.11
N ALA A 22 0.97 -21.65 -10.46
CA ALA A 22 1.72 -20.51 -10.99
C ALA A 22 1.04 -19.88 -12.23
N THR A 23 0.43 -20.70 -13.09
CA THR A 23 -0.33 -20.24 -14.26
C THR A 23 -1.58 -19.44 -13.88
N ALA A 24 -2.25 -19.80 -12.78
CA ALA A 24 -3.40 -19.09 -12.25
C ALA A 24 -3.00 -17.76 -11.60
N VAL A 25 -1.89 -17.76 -10.85
CA VAL A 25 -1.30 -16.53 -10.29
C VAL A 25 -0.97 -15.55 -11.42
N GLN A 26 -0.24 -16.01 -12.45
CA GLN A 26 0.11 -15.18 -13.60
C GLN A 26 -1.15 -14.61 -14.29
N SER A 27 -2.16 -15.45 -14.51
CA SER A 27 -3.41 -15.01 -15.14
C SER A 27 -4.13 -13.94 -14.30
N LEU A 28 -4.19 -14.12 -12.98
CA LEU A 28 -4.78 -13.14 -12.08
C LEU A 28 -4.02 -11.82 -12.10
N GLN A 29 -2.68 -11.86 -12.09
CA GLN A 29 -1.85 -10.67 -12.20
C GLN A 29 -2.07 -9.95 -13.53
N ASP A 30 -2.10 -10.68 -14.64
CA ASP A 30 -2.26 -10.10 -15.98
C ASP A 30 -3.64 -9.45 -16.16
N ILE A 31 -4.70 -10.05 -15.62
CA ILE A 31 -6.05 -9.47 -15.63
C ILE A 31 -6.11 -8.26 -14.70
N ALA A 32 -5.61 -8.37 -13.47
CA ALA A 32 -5.62 -7.27 -12.51
C ALA A 32 -4.84 -6.04 -13.02
N ARG A 33 -3.73 -6.25 -13.75
CA ARG A 33 -2.99 -5.16 -14.41
C ARG A 33 -3.76 -4.51 -15.55
N ARG A 34 -4.60 -5.27 -16.26
CA ARG A 34 -5.37 -4.77 -17.42
C ARG A 34 -6.65 -4.06 -16.99
N GLU A 35 -7.30 -4.56 -15.95
CA GLU A 35 -8.66 -4.16 -15.55
C GLU A 35 -8.69 -3.42 -14.21
N ASP A 36 -7.52 -3.13 -13.61
CA ASP A 36 -7.28 -2.58 -12.27
C ASP A 36 -7.86 -3.40 -11.10
N LYS A 37 -8.77 -4.33 -11.39
CA LYS A 37 -9.48 -5.17 -10.43
C LYS A 37 -9.90 -6.50 -11.06
N VAL A 38 -9.75 -7.59 -10.30
CA VAL A 38 -10.35 -8.89 -10.64
C VAL A 38 -10.98 -9.49 -9.40
N ASN A 39 -12.15 -10.12 -9.53
CA ASN A 39 -12.73 -10.85 -8.39
C ASN A 39 -12.43 -12.34 -8.46
N LEU A 40 -12.12 -12.91 -7.32
CA LEU A 40 -11.79 -14.31 -7.11
C LEU A 40 -12.83 -14.93 -6.18
N SER A 41 -13.47 -16.04 -6.57
CA SER A 41 -14.33 -16.78 -5.66
C SER A 41 -13.58 -17.95 -5.03
N ALA A 42 -13.46 -17.96 -3.71
CA ALA A 42 -12.84 -19.07 -3.02
C ALA A 42 -13.65 -19.44 -1.78
N ARG A 43 -13.95 -20.74 -1.64
CA ARG A 43 -14.73 -21.29 -0.51
C ARG A 43 -16.09 -20.62 -0.30
N GLY A 44 -16.77 -20.26 -1.39
CA GLY A 44 -18.09 -19.62 -1.35
C GLY A 44 -18.07 -18.14 -0.94
N ARG A 45 -16.91 -17.50 -1.01
CA ARG A 45 -16.73 -16.07 -0.77
C ARG A 45 -16.05 -15.41 -1.95
N LEU A 46 -16.34 -14.13 -2.14
CA LEU A 46 -15.77 -13.31 -3.19
C LEU A 46 -14.67 -12.41 -2.61
N TYR A 47 -13.52 -12.41 -3.25
CA TYR A 47 -12.38 -11.55 -2.95
C TYR A 47 -12.15 -10.63 -4.15
N SER A 48 -11.73 -9.41 -3.90
CA SER A 48 -11.34 -8.44 -4.91
C SER A 48 -9.83 -8.29 -4.85
N ILE A 49 -9.16 -8.45 -5.98
CA ILE A 49 -7.72 -8.25 -6.15
C ILE A 49 -7.55 -6.97 -6.93
N HIS A 50 -6.75 -6.04 -6.42
CA HIS A 50 -6.48 -4.75 -7.06
C HIS A 50 -5.01 -4.64 -7.42
N TYR A 51 -4.73 -4.09 -8.59
CA TYR A 51 -3.37 -3.72 -8.98
C TYR A 51 -3.05 -2.30 -8.49
N VAL A 52 -1.85 -2.12 -7.95
CA VAL A 52 -1.34 -0.84 -7.46
C VAL A 52 -0.09 -0.50 -8.24
N GLU A 53 -0.26 0.31 -9.29
CA GLU A 53 0.77 0.66 -10.27
C GLU A 53 2.06 1.19 -9.63
N MET A 54 1.94 2.06 -8.62
CA MET A 54 3.08 2.65 -7.92
C MET A 54 4.04 1.60 -7.34
N LEU A 55 3.52 0.42 -6.97
CA LEU A 55 4.28 -0.64 -6.32
C LEU A 55 4.59 -1.81 -7.26
N ASP A 56 4.05 -1.81 -8.49
CA ASP A 56 3.84 -3.03 -9.31
C ASP A 56 3.37 -4.21 -8.43
N GLY A 57 2.38 -3.92 -7.58
CA GLY A 57 1.94 -4.80 -6.50
C GLY A 57 0.44 -5.01 -6.50
N PHE A 58 0.01 -6.01 -5.73
CA PHE A 58 -1.40 -6.43 -5.64
C PHE A 58 -1.87 -6.38 -4.19
N THR A 59 -3.08 -5.88 -3.98
CA THR A 59 -3.77 -5.96 -2.67
C THR A 59 -5.05 -6.77 -2.81
N VAL A 60 -5.45 -7.44 -1.72
CA VAL A 60 -6.61 -8.32 -1.71
C VAL A 60 -7.57 -7.91 -0.61
N GLU A 61 -8.84 -7.75 -0.98
CA GLU A 61 -9.91 -7.44 -0.06
C GLU A 61 -11.02 -8.49 -0.13
N LEU A 62 -11.63 -8.81 1.01
CA LEU A 62 -12.85 -9.59 1.02
C LEU A 62 -14.02 -8.69 0.57
N VAL A 63 -14.69 -9.07 -0.52
CA VAL A 63 -15.94 -8.40 -0.92
C VAL A 63 -16.99 -8.78 0.12
N LYS A 64 -17.41 -7.81 0.94
CA LYS A 64 -18.28 -8.04 2.11
C LYS A 64 -19.57 -8.76 1.70
N GLY A 65 -19.64 -10.05 2.03
CA GLY A 65 -20.84 -10.88 1.98
C GLY A 65 -21.62 -10.89 3.31
N SER A 66 -22.85 -11.42 3.27
CA SER A 66 -23.91 -11.43 4.28
C SER A 66 -23.51 -11.43 5.78
N PHE A 67 -24.36 -10.78 6.58
CA PHE A 67 -24.30 -10.54 8.03
C PHE A 67 -23.79 -11.72 8.91
N LEU A 68 -24.03 -12.97 8.48
CA LEU A 68 -23.58 -14.18 9.17
C LEU A 68 -22.05 -14.32 9.27
N ASP A 69 -21.31 -13.72 8.34
CA ASP A 69 -19.86 -13.82 8.30
C ASP A 69 -19.14 -12.93 9.33
N LYS A 70 -19.85 -11.95 9.90
CA LYS A 70 -19.37 -11.04 10.96
C LYS A 70 -19.50 -11.63 12.37
N LEU A 71 -20.38 -12.63 12.57
CA LEU A 71 -20.77 -13.08 13.92
C LEU A 71 -19.90 -14.21 14.49
N LEU A 72 -19.07 -14.86 13.68
CA LEU A 72 -18.27 -16.00 14.09
C LEU A 72 -16.79 -15.63 14.07
N ARG A 73 -15.95 -16.33 14.86
CA ARG A 73 -14.47 -16.33 14.87
C ARG A 73 -13.78 -16.50 13.48
N ARG A 74 -14.53 -16.41 12.38
CA ARG A 74 -14.14 -16.50 10.98
C ARG A 74 -13.32 -15.32 10.50
N GLU A 75 -13.43 -14.12 11.06
CA GLU A 75 -12.65 -12.95 10.61
C GLU A 75 -11.13 -13.23 10.61
N TYR A 76 -10.61 -13.87 11.65
CA TYR A 76 -9.19 -14.27 11.71
C TYR A 76 -8.78 -15.21 10.57
N ARG A 77 -9.60 -16.22 10.25
CA ARG A 77 -9.34 -17.14 9.13
C ARG A 77 -9.47 -16.46 7.77
N MET A 78 -10.23 -15.36 7.68
CA MET A 78 -10.32 -14.58 6.45
C MET A 78 -9.08 -13.72 6.26
N ALA A 79 -8.56 -13.14 7.34
CA ALA A 79 -7.29 -12.42 7.30
C ALA A 79 -6.15 -13.33 6.82
N GLU A 80 -6.10 -14.59 7.28
CA GLU A 80 -5.12 -15.58 6.79
C GLU A 80 -5.22 -15.82 5.27
N ILE A 81 -6.44 -15.93 4.73
CA ILE A 81 -6.67 -16.14 3.29
C ILE A 81 -6.23 -14.92 2.48
N VAL A 82 -6.55 -13.72 2.96
CA VAL A 82 -6.13 -12.46 2.33
C VAL A 82 -4.61 -12.36 2.29
N ILE A 83 -3.95 -12.59 3.44
CA ILE A 83 -2.49 -12.58 3.56
C ILE A 83 -1.85 -13.58 2.59
N GLU A 84 -2.39 -14.80 2.51
CA GLU A 84 -1.86 -15.84 1.65
C GLU A 84 -2.00 -15.50 0.15
N LEU A 85 -3.14 -14.93 -0.25
CA LEU A 85 -3.33 -14.46 -1.62
C LEU A 85 -2.37 -13.33 -1.97
N GLU A 86 -2.20 -12.36 -1.07
CA GLU A 86 -1.23 -11.27 -1.28
C GLU A 86 0.19 -11.83 -1.45
N ARG A 87 0.59 -12.79 -0.61
CA ARG A 87 1.91 -13.42 -0.73
C ARG A 87 2.10 -14.13 -2.06
N GLN A 88 1.10 -14.88 -2.51
CA GLN A 88 1.20 -15.57 -3.81
C GLN A 88 1.27 -14.58 -4.97
N LEU A 89 0.53 -13.47 -4.91
CA LEU A 89 0.51 -12.44 -5.95
C LEU A 89 1.75 -11.53 -5.93
N ASN A 90 2.38 -11.32 -4.77
CA ASN A 90 3.51 -10.40 -4.61
C ASN A 90 4.85 -11.12 -4.34
N GLY A 91 5.00 -12.35 -4.82
CA GLY A 91 6.28 -13.08 -4.74
C GLY A 91 6.76 -13.36 -3.30
N GLY A 92 5.82 -13.56 -2.38
CA GLY A 92 6.07 -13.92 -0.97
C GLY A 92 5.80 -12.80 0.05
N ASN A 93 5.54 -11.57 -0.41
CA ASN A 93 5.28 -10.42 0.46
C ASN A 93 3.78 -10.15 0.61
N THR A 94 3.37 -9.62 1.75
CA THR A 94 2.07 -8.94 1.86
C THR A 94 2.13 -7.59 1.15
N PHE A 95 0.97 -7.02 0.83
CA PHE A 95 0.90 -5.69 0.21
C PHE A 95 1.57 -4.63 1.10
N LEU A 96 1.34 -4.69 2.42
CA LEU A 96 1.95 -3.75 3.38
C LEU A 96 3.47 -3.88 3.44
N GLU A 97 4.01 -5.10 3.42
CA GLU A 97 5.47 -5.31 3.36
C GLU A 97 6.07 -4.71 2.08
N ALA A 98 5.42 -4.90 0.93
CA ALA A 98 5.83 -4.30 -0.33
C ALA A 98 5.76 -2.76 -0.29
N TYR A 99 4.67 -2.20 0.26
CA TYR A 99 4.50 -0.75 0.43
C TYR A 99 5.57 -0.14 1.33
N PHE A 100 5.90 -0.79 2.46
CA PHE A 100 6.95 -0.30 3.36
C PHE A 100 8.32 -0.36 2.70
N ALA A 101 8.63 -1.43 1.96
CA ALA A 101 9.89 -1.55 1.23
C ALA A 101 10.02 -0.46 0.15
N PHE A 102 8.94 -0.19 -0.61
CA PHE A 102 8.89 0.90 -1.57
C PHE A 102 9.09 2.27 -0.90
N SER A 103 8.32 2.54 0.16
CA SER A 103 8.39 3.81 0.87
C SER A 103 9.79 4.09 1.43
N GLN A 104 10.46 3.06 1.96
CA GLN A 104 11.85 3.19 2.41
C GLN A 104 12.80 3.49 1.26
N ARG A 105 12.63 2.88 0.09
CA ARG A 105 13.43 3.19 -1.10
C ARG A 105 13.23 4.62 -1.56
N GLU A 106 11.98 5.07 -1.66
CA GLU A 106 11.64 6.44 -2.04
C GLU A 106 12.21 7.46 -1.05
N LEU A 107 12.08 7.22 0.26
CA LEU A 107 12.68 8.07 1.29
C LEU A 107 14.22 8.04 1.26
N SER A 108 14.82 6.93 0.86
CA SER A 108 16.27 6.83 0.66
C SER A 108 16.75 7.41 -0.67
N SER A 109 15.84 7.74 -1.58
CA SER A 109 16.19 8.27 -2.89
C SER A 109 16.86 9.64 -2.75
N ALA A 110 17.86 9.88 -3.59
CA ALA A 110 18.54 11.18 -3.65
C ALA A 110 17.55 12.32 -3.96
N ASP A 111 16.43 12.01 -4.62
CA ASP A 111 15.38 12.96 -4.97
C ASP A 111 14.54 13.40 -3.77
N TRP A 112 14.21 12.50 -2.84
CA TRP A 112 13.59 12.90 -1.57
C TRP A 112 14.50 13.83 -0.78
N LYS A 113 15.76 13.43 -0.60
CA LYS A 113 16.75 14.25 0.12
C LYS A 113 16.91 15.63 -0.53
N LYS A 114 17.01 15.69 -1.85
CA LYS A 114 17.09 16.95 -2.62
C LYS A 114 15.85 17.82 -2.45
N ARG A 115 14.63 17.24 -2.44
CA ARG A 115 13.38 17.98 -2.20
C ARG A 115 13.31 18.54 -0.78
N THR A 116 13.70 17.75 0.23
CA THR A 116 13.75 18.23 1.61
C THR A 116 14.81 19.30 1.82
N ASP A 117 15.98 19.15 1.20
CA ASP A 117 17.07 20.12 1.29
C ASP A 117 16.67 21.45 0.61
N LEU A 118 16.02 21.39 -0.57
CA LEU A 118 15.45 22.56 -1.24
C LEU A 118 14.37 23.24 -0.38
N ALA A 119 13.43 22.47 0.18
CA ALA A 119 12.37 23.02 1.02
C ALA A 119 12.90 23.64 2.33
N ALA A 120 14.00 23.10 2.87
CA ALA A 120 14.70 23.68 4.01
C ALA A 120 15.43 24.98 3.61
N GLN A 121 16.16 24.98 2.49
CA GLN A 121 16.86 26.15 1.97
C GLN A 121 15.92 27.31 1.62
N GLU A 122 14.70 27.05 1.17
CA GLU A 122 13.71 28.11 0.91
C GLU A 122 13.11 28.71 2.20
N LYS A 123 12.99 27.92 3.27
CA LYS A 123 12.34 28.36 4.52
C LYS A 123 13.30 29.00 5.51
N ILE A 124 14.60 28.66 5.47
CA ILE A 124 15.62 29.23 6.35
C ILE A 124 15.74 30.76 6.19
N PRO A 125 15.81 31.34 4.97
CA PRO A 125 15.91 32.79 4.78
C PRO A 125 14.70 33.57 5.30
N CYS A 126 13.49 33.00 5.22
CA CYS A 126 12.27 33.68 5.70
C CYS A 126 12.12 33.63 7.23
N ARG A 127 12.95 32.84 7.91
CA ARG A 127 12.91 32.67 9.38
C ARG A 127 14.23 33.04 10.05
N SER A 128 15.21 33.51 9.29
CA SER A 128 16.46 34.01 9.82
C SER A 128 16.31 35.47 10.26
N PHE A 129 17.00 35.81 11.33
CA PHE A 129 17.15 37.18 11.80
C PHE A 129 18.57 37.35 12.33
N ASN A 130 19.07 38.58 12.31
CA ASN A 130 20.39 38.88 12.86
C ASN A 130 20.35 38.83 14.38
N VAL A 131 21.27 38.07 14.98
CA VAL A 131 21.38 37.96 16.44
C VAL A 131 22.30 39.06 16.95
N ASN A 132 21.74 40.02 17.67
CA ASN A 132 22.50 41.01 18.44
C ASN A 132 22.56 40.57 19.90
N PRO A 133 23.74 40.34 20.49
CA PRO A 133 23.85 39.83 21.86
C PRO A 133 23.24 40.72 22.95
N GLY A 134 23.05 42.02 22.68
CA GLY A 134 22.41 42.94 23.60
C GLY A 134 20.89 42.81 23.69
N ASP A 135 20.26 42.18 22.68
CA ASP A 135 18.80 42.07 22.58
C ASP A 135 18.25 40.84 23.33
N PHE A 136 19.12 39.98 23.85
CA PHE A 136 18.76 38.71 24.49
C PHE A 136 19.32 38.61 25.91
N SER A 137 18.48 38.18 26.86
CA SER A 137 18.85 38.02 28.27
C SER A 137 19.62 36.72 28.58
N CYS A 138 19.96 35.92 27.57
CA CYS A 138 20.61 34.62 27.73
C CYS A 138 22.15 34.70 27.62
N SER A 139 22.82 33.61 28.03
CA SER A 139 24.29 33.55 28.01
C SER A 139 24.85 33.45 26.58
N LYS A 140 26.05 33.99 26.36
CA LYS A 140 26.69 34.03 25.02
C LYS A 140 26.80 32.67 24.34
N GLY A 141 26.96 31.58 25.10
CA GLY A 141 27.05 30.23 24.54
C GLY A 141 25.78 29.75 23.85
N VAL A 142 24.62 30.33 24.19
CA VAL A 142 23.32 30.03 23.53
C VAL A 142 23.16 30.83 22.23
N LEU A 143 23.87 31.94 22.09
CA LEU A 143 23.81 32.84 20.93
C LEU A 143 24.85 32.50 19.85
N THR A 144 25.74 31.55 20.13
CA THR A 144 26.77 31.07 19.19
C THR A 144 26.35 29.74 18.58
N CYS A 145 26.47 29.61 17.26
CA CYS A 145 26.29 28.33 16.58
C CYS A 145 27.33 27.34 17.09
N GLN A 146 26.92 26.09 17.30
CA GLN A 146 27.82 24.97 17.58
C GLN A 146 28.48 24.45 16.31
#